data_AF-A0A2J4YNL8-F1
#
_entry.id   AF-A0A2J4YNL8-F1
#
_cell.length_a   1.000
_cell.length_b   1.000
_cell.length_c   1.000
_cell.angle_alpha   90.00
_cell.angle_beta   90.00
_cell.angle_gamma   90.00
#
_symmetry.space_group_name_H-M   'P 1'
#
loop_
_entity.id
_entity.type
_entity.pdbx_description
1 polymer ?
#
loop_
_entity_poly.entity_id
_entity_poly.type
_entity_poly.pdbx_seq_one_letter_code
_entity_poly.pdbx_strand_id
1 'polypeptide(L)'
;YLRYLERPNEAHLQNAAQVLLVWQVAIVDGSEQNLHYWYRLMKKSRLAAPITEAQIRLAQGFLRELEPEVSDLHALQERYNALFLPEDGVHWLH
;
A
#
# COMPACT_ATOMS: atom_id res chain seq x y z
N TYR A 1 -8.27 -3.53 -12.68
CA TYR A 1 -6.97 -3.88 -12.06
C TYR A 1 -6.05 -4.67 -13.00
N LEU A 2 -6.44 -5.84 -13.53
CA LEU A 2 -5.55 -6.66 -14.39
C LEU A 2 -4.97 -5.92 -15.61
N ARG A 3 -5.78 -5.13 -16.33
CA ARG A 3 -5.30 -4.28 -17.44
C ARG A 3 -4.23 -3.24 -17.04
N TYR A 4 -4.19 -2.85 -15.76
CA TYR A 4 -3.16 -1.93 -15.26
C TYR A 4 -1.81 -2.64 -15.09
N LEU A 5 -1.84 -3.93 -14.72
CA LEU A 5 -0.64 -4.78 -14.59
C LEU A 5 0.01 -5.13 -15.92
N GLU A 6 -0.75 -5.13 -17.01
CA GLU A 6 -0.25 -5.43 -18.36
C GLU A 6 0.76 -4.39 -18.88
N ARG A 7 0.91 -3.24 -18.20
CA ARG A 7 1.86 -2.20 -18.58
C ARG A 7 3.30 -2.56 -18.17
N PRO A 8 4.26 -2.62 -19.09
CA PRO A 8 5.59 -3.19 -18.85
C PRO A 8 6.56 -2.21 -18.15
N ASN A 9 6.27 -1.81 -16.92
CA ASN A 9 7.17 -0.94 -16.16
C ASN A 9 7.13 -1.27 -14.66
N GLU A 10 8.30 -1.36 -14.03
CA GLU A 10 8.49 -1.59 -12.59
C GLU A 10 7.68 -0.61 -11.72
N ALA A 11 7.55 0.65 -12.13
CA ALA A 11 6.73 1.64 -11.44
C ALA A 11 5.24 1.25 -11.39
N HIS A 12 4.72 0.59 -12.44
CA HIS A 12 3.34 0.11 -12.46
C HIS A 12 3.15 -1.08 -11.54
N LEU A 13 4.13 -1.99 -11.51
CA LEU A 13 4.10 -3.13 -10.58
C LEU A 13 4.12 -2.67 -9.12
N GLN A 14 4.98 -1.70 -8.79
CA GLN A 14 5.04 -1.10 -7.46
C GLN A 14 3.70 -0.44 -7.09
N ASN A 15 3.13 0.37 -7.99
CA ASN A 15 1.83 1.00 -7.75
C ASN A 15 0.71 -0.03 -7.55
N ALA A 16 0.70 -1.09 -8.37
CA ALA A 16 -0.30 -2.13 -8.26
C ALA A 16 -0.18 -2.88 -6.92
N ALA A 17 1.03 -3.25 -6.51
CA ALA A 17 1.26 -3.92 -5.23
C ALA A 17 0.79 -3.07 -4.04
N GLN A 18 0.98 -1.74 -4.10
CA GLN A 18 0.55 -0.82 -3.05
C GLN A 18 -0.98 -0.65 -3.04
N VAL A 19 -1.61 -0.60 -4.21
CA VAL A 19 -3.08 -0.64 -4.32
C VAL A 19 -3.64 -1.96 -3.77
N LEU A 20 -2.98 -3.08 -4.03
CA LEU A 20 -3.39 -4.38 -3.50
C LEU A 20 -3.29 -4.43 -1.97
N LEU A 21 -2.20 -3.91 -1.40
CA LEU A 21 -2.04 -3.75 0.05
C LEU A 21 -3.16 -2.90 0.65
N VAL A 22 -3.47 -1.74 0.03
CA VAL A 22 -4.56 -0.86 0.47
C VAL A 22 -5.89 -1.62 0.44
N TRP A 23 -6.21 -2.32 -0.64
CA TRP A 23 -7.43 -3.11 -0.73
C TRP A 23 -7.53 -4.18 0.36
N GLN A 24 -6.45 -4.93 0.59
CA GLN A 24 -6.42 -6.03 1.56
C GLN A 24 -6.65 -5.58 2.99
N VAL A 25 -6.19 -4.38 3.33
CA VAL A 25 -6.31 -3.88 4.71
C VAL A 25 -7.53 -2.99 4.87
N ALA A 26 -7.86 -2.13 3.90
CA ALA A 26 -9.01 -1.24 3.99
C ALA A 26 -10.36 -1.97 3.83
N ILE A 27 -10.40 -3.03 3.01
CA ILE A 27 -11.65 -3.70 2.63
C ILE A 27 -11.75 -5.11 3.19
N VAL A 28 -10.68 -5.90 3.09
CA VAL A 28 -10.75 -7.32 3.44
C VAL A 28 -10.60 -7.54 4.95
N ASP A 29 -9.53 -7.02 5.55
CA ASP A 29 -9.27 -7.13 6.99
C ASP A 29 -8.38 -5.99 7.50
N GLY A 30 -8.98 -5.08 8.29
CA GLY A 30 -8.30 -3.91 8.87
C GLY A 30 -7.46 -4.19 10.11
N SER A 31 -7.34 -5.45 10.55
CA SER A 31 -6.56 -5.81 11.73
C SER A 31 -5.07 -5.51 11.57
N GLU A 32 -4.40 -5.15 12.67
CA GLU A 32 -2.95 -4.96 12.68
C GLU A 32 -2.21 -6.24 12.27
N GLN A 33 -2.75 -7.41 12.65
CA GLN A 33 -2.18 -8.70 12.26
C GLN A 33 -2.13 -8.87 10.73
N ASN A 34 -3.21 -8.51 10.02
CA ASN A 34 -3.23 -8.54 8.56
C ASN A 34 -2.27 -7.52 7.96
N LEU A 35 -2.20 -6.31 8.52
CA LEU A 35 -1.28 -5.27 8.08
C LEU A 35 0.19 -5.71 8.21
N HIS A 36 0.58 -6.33 9.34
CA HIS A 36 1.91 -6.91 9.54
C HIS A 36 2.19 -8.11 8.62
N TYR A 37 1.18 -8.93 8.33
CA TYR A 37 1.31 -10.03 7.36
C TYR A 37 1.64 -9.50 5.97
N TRP A 38 0.87 -8.53 5.47
CA TRP A 38 1.09 -7.94 4.16
C TRP A 38 2.39 -7.17 4.08
N TYR A 39 2.78 -6.41 5.11
CA TYR A 39 4.09 -5.76 5.13
C TYR A 39 5.24 -6.78 4.99
N ARG A 40 5.18 -7.90 5.71
CA ARG A 40 6.21 -8.97 5.58
C ARG A 40 6.24 -9.56 4.17
N LEU A 41 5.08 -9.74 3.55
CA LEU A 41 5.01 -10.22 2.16
C LEU A 41 5.66 -9.22 1.19
N MET A 42 5.32 -7.94 1.32
CA MET A 42 5.87 -6.84 0.52
C MET A 42 7.38 -6.69 0.70
N LYS A 43 7.89 -6.88 1.93
CA LYS A 43 9.34 -6.85 2.20
C LYS A 43 10.06 -8.01 1.51
N LYS A 44 9.51 -9.21 1.57
CA LYS A 44 10.08 -10.41 0.90
C LYS A 44 10.14 -10.25 -0.63
N SER A 45 9.16 -9.56 -1.22
CA SER A 45 9.13 -9.28 -2.66
C SER A 45 9.91 -8.03 -3.08
N ARG A 46 10.56 -7.33 -2.14
CA ARG A 46 11.26 -6.04 -2.37
C ARG A 46 10.32 -4.93 -2.88
N LEU A 47 9.04 -5.01 -2.52
CA LEU A 47 8.00 -4.02 -2.89
C LEU A 47 7.57 -3.17 -1.68
N ALA A 48 8.10 -3.42 -0.48
CA ALA A 48 7.84 -2.57 0.68
C ALA A 48 8.38 -1.16 0.45
N ALA A 49 7.47 -0.18 0.38
CA ALA A 49 7.75 1.23 0.21
C ALA A 49 6.60 2.04 0.83
N PRO A 50 6.80 3.35 1.09
CA PRO A 50 5.75 4.19 1.65
C PRO A 50 4.53 4.20 0.73
N ILE A 51 3.34 4.16 1.30
CA ILE A 51 2.12 4.41 0.55
C ILE A 51 2.07 5.91 0.29
N THR A 52 2.05 6.26 -0.99
CA THR A 52 2.04 7.66 -1.45
C THR A 52 0.62 8.15 -1.71
N GLU A 53 0.45 9.47 -1.71
CA GLU A 53 -0.79 10.15 -2.12
C GLU A 53 -1.27 9.73 -3.51
N ALA A 54 -0.34 9.50 -4.44
CA ALA A 54 -0.67 9.03 -5.78
C ALA A 54 -1.27 7.62 -5.76
N GLN A 55 -0.76 6.74 -4.88
CA GLN A 55 -1.28 5.38 -4.72
C GLN A 55 -2.63 5.36 -4.00
N ILE A 56 -2.89 6.28 -3.06
CA ILE A 56 -4.23 6.46 -2.48
C ILE A 56 -5.24 6.87 -3.55
N ARG A 57 -4.91 7.85 -4.41
CA ARG A 57 -5.77 8.22 -5.54
C ARG A 57 -5.97 7.09 -6.54
N LEU A 58 -4.95 6.29 -6.82
CA LEU A 58 -5.09 5.10 -7.65
C LEU A 58 -6.02 4.06 -7.01
N ALA A 59 -5.86 3.81 -5.70
CA ALA A 59 -6.72 2.91 -4.95
C ALA A 59 -8.18 3.38 -4.97
N GLN A 60 -8.45 4.67 -4.73
CA GLN A 60 -9.79 5.26 -4.86
C GLN A 60 -10.40 5.01 -6.26
N GLY A 61 -9.60 5.16 -7.31
CA GLY A 61 -10.05 4.88 -8.69
C GLY A 61 -10.41 3.41 -8.91
N PHE A 62 -9.62 2.48 -8.35
CA PHE A 62 -9.88 1.04 -8.48
C PHE A 62 -10.99 0.53 -7.57
N LEU A 63 -11.20 1.16 -6.41
CA LEU A 63 -12.16 0.75 -5.39
C LEU A 63 -13.46 1.54 -5.45
N ARG A 64 -13.67 2.38 -6.47
CA ARG A 64 -14.83 3.28 -6.58
C ARG A 64 -16.17 2.58 -6.36
N GLU A 65 -16.35 1.37 -6.86
CA GLU A 65 -17.61 0.61 -6.72
C GLU A 65 -17.90 0.16 -5.28
N LEU A 66 -16.89 0.15 -4.41
CA LEU A 66 -17.03 -0.18 -2.99
C LEU A 66 -17.25 1.06 -2.11
N GLU A 67 -17.19 2.25 -2.72
CA GLU A 67 -17.35 3.56 -2.06
C GLU A 67 -16.57 3.69 -0.73
N PRO A 68 -15.25 3.39 -0.70
CA PRO A 68 -14.48 3.54 0.53
C PRO A 68 -14.37 5.01 0.94
N GLU A 69 -14.53 5.27 2.23
CA GLU A 69 -14.33 6.62 2.78
C GLU A 69 -12.89 7.08 2.57
N VAL A 70 -12.75 8.28 2.00
CA VAL A 70 -11.43 8.83 1.64
C VAL A 70 -10.57 9.02 2.89
N SER A 71 -11.18 9.44 3.99
CA SER A 71 -10.51 9.58 5.29
C SER A 71 -9.90 8.28 5.77
N ASP A 72 -10.56 7.14 5.54
CA ASP A 72 -10.08 5.84 6.02
C ASP A 72 -8.86 5.38 5.24
N LEU A 73 -8.82 5.67 3.93
CA LEU A 73 -7.66 5.38 3.09
C LEU A 73 -6.43 6.23 3.49
N HIS A 74 -6.64 7.51 3.83
CA HIS A 74 -5.56 8.36 4.35
C HIS A 74 -5.11 7.93 5.75
N ALA A 75 -6.04 7.59 6.65
CA ALA A 75 -5.69 7.08 7.97
C ALA A 75 -4.88 5.77 7.89
N LEU A 76 -5.21 4.90 6.92
CA LEU A 76 -4.43 3.71 6.62
C LEU A 76 -3.02 4.04 6.12
N GLN A 77 -2.89 5.01 5.21
CA GLN A 77 -1.60 5.46 4.70
C GLN A 77 -0.69 5.95 5.83
N GLU A 78 -1.20 6.84 6.69
CA GLU A 78 -0.48 7.39 7.83
C GLU A 78 -0.05 6.26 8.78
N ARG A 79 -0.99 5.39 9.16
CA ARG A 79 -0.73 4.25 10.05
C ARG A 79 0.33 3.31 9.48
N TYR A 80 0.23 2.92 8.21
CA TYR A 80 1.19 2.03 7.57
C TYR A 80 2.59 2.67 7.49
N ASN A 81 2.67 3.92 7.03
CA ASN A 81 3.95 4.61 6.89
C ASN A 81 4.64 4.79 8.25
N ALA A 82 3.89 5.20 9.28
CA ALA A 82 4.42 5.36 10.64
C ALA A 82 4.92 4.04 11.24
N LEU A 83 4.20 2.93 11.05
CA LEU A 83 4.56 1.63 11.63
C LEU A 83 5.79 1.00 10.99
N PHE A 84 5.97 1.15 9.69
CA PHE A 84 6.91 0.30 8.95
C PHE A 84 8.04 1.04 8.25
N LEU A 85 7.88 2.34 8.03
CA LEU A 85 8.83 3.18 7.30
C LEU A 85 8.96 4.54 7.98
N PRO A 86 9.27 4.57 9.29
CA PRO A 86 9.48 5.83 10.00
C PRO A 86 10.63 6.60 9.35
N GLU A 87 10.51 7.92 9.30
CA GLU A 87 11.48 8.82 8.65
C GLU A 87 12.91 8.65 9.19
N ASP A 88 13.06 8.16 10.44
CA ASP A 88 14.34 7.88 11.10
C ASP A 88 15.01 6.54 10.69
N GLY A 89 14.38 5.74 9.82
CA GLY A 89 14.82 4.38 9.48
C GLY A 89 16.05 4.24 8.58
N VAL A 90 16.72 5.35 8.20
CA VAL A 90 17.98 5.30 7.45
C VAL A 90 19.16 5.03 8.41
N HIS A 91 19.23 3.80 8.92
CA HIS A 91 20.50 3.30 9.44
C HIS A 91 21.39 2.91 8.25
N TRP A 92 22.19 3.85 7.78
CA TRP A 92 23.40 3.49 7.03
C TRP A 92 24.24 2.61 7.96
N LEU A 93 24.48 1.36 7.56
CA LEU A 93 25.42 0.48 8.27
C LEU A 93 26.81 1.11 8.17
N HIS A 94 27.37 1.53 9.31
CA HIS A 94 28.81 1.74 9.51
C HIS A 94 29.53 0.40 9.65
#